data_AF-A0A4P8PNR8-F1
#
_entry.id   AF-A0A4P8PNR8-F1
#
_cell.length_a   1.000
_cell.length_b   1.000
_cell.length_c   1.000
_cell.angle_alpha   90.00
_cell.angle_beta   90.00
_cell.angle_gamma   90.00
#
_symmetry.space_group_name_H-M   'P 1'
#
loop_
_entity.id
_entity.type
_entity.pdbx_description
1 polymer ?
#
loop_
_entity_poly.entity_id
_entity_poly.type
_entity_poly.pdbx_seq_one_letter_code
_entity_poly.pdbx_strand_id
1 'polypeptide(L)' 'MGKGKVKASKVSGLKPKKKCCRKKTRCLKCPVVIMRMKRLENDGATKKELKKGLKKARAA' A
#
# COMPACT_ATOMS: atom_id res chain seq x y z
N MET A 1 2.30 12.32 17.40
CA MET A 1 3.01 11.91 16.16
C MET A 1 2.14 12.24 14.95
N GLY A 2 2.43 13.35 14.27
CA GLY A 2 1.57 13.93 13.23
C GLY A 2 1.25 12.94 12.10
N LYS A 3 0.07 13.12 11.48
CA LYS A 3 -0.43 12.41 10.29
C LYS A 3 0.49 12.69 9.09
N GLY A 4 1.71 12.19 9.13
CA GLY A 4 2.68 12.28 8.05
C GLY A 4 2.17 11.44 6.89
N LYS A 5 1.94 12.08 5.74
CA LYS A 5 1.62 11.43 4.46
C LYS A 5 2.48 10.16 4.30
N VAL A 6 1.87 8.99 4.51
CA VAL A 6 2.58 7.71 4.35
C VAL A 6 3.05 7.64 2.90
N LYS A 7 4.37 7.70 2.70
CA LYS A 7 4.98 7.59 1.39
C LYS A 7 4.68 6.19 0.84
N ALA A 8 4.40 6.09 -0.47
CA ALA A 8 4.07 4.80 -1.09
C ALA A 8 5.17 3.74 -0.85
N SER A 9 6.44 4.16 -0.89
CA SER A 9 7.63 3.35 -0.56
C SER A 9 7.77 2.94 0.91
N LYS A 10 6.88 3.41 1.80
CA LYS A 10 6.82 2.96 3.20
C LYS A 10 5.65 2.00 3.44
N VAL A 11 4.75 1.85 2.47
CA VAL A 11 3.53 1.04 2.66
C VAL A 11 3.86 -0.43 2.73
N SER A 12 4.74 -0.92 1.86
CA SER A 12 5.26 -2.30 1.86
C SER A 12 5.86 -2.78 3.19
N GLY A 13 6.54 -1.88 3.92
CA GLY A 13 7.14 -2.15 5.22
C GLY A 13 6.17 -2.04 6.39
N LEU A 14 4.90 -1.68 6.17
CA LEU A 14 3.91 -1.65 7.24
C LEU A 14 3.45 -3.06 7.59
N LYS A 15 3.26 -3.31 8.88
CA LYS A 15 2.67 -4.56 9.35
C LYS A 15 1.22 -4.67 8.83
N PRO A 16 0.90 -5.72 8.03
CA PRO A 16 -0.45 -5.92 7.51
C PRO A 16 -1.41 -6.22 8.65
N LYS A 17 -2.68 -5.83 8.48
CA LYS A 17 -3.77 -6.26 9.36
C LYS A 17 -4.01 -7.76 9.22
N LYS A 18 -4.51 -8.38 10.30
CA LYS A 18 -4.90 -9.80 10.34
C LYS A 18 -5.96 -10.16 9.29
N LYS A 19 -6.87 -9.24 8.96
CA LYS A 19 -7.92 -9.43 7.93
C LYS A 19 -8.03 -8.23 7.01
N CYS A 20 -8.44 -8.48 5.76
CA CYS A 20 -8.80 -7.42 4.80
C CYS A 20 -9.95 -6.57 5.37
N CYS A 21 -9.86 -5.26 5.24
CA CYS A 21 -10.89 -4.36 5.76
C CYS A 21 -12.19 -4.37 4.95
N ARG A 22 -12.22 -4.96 3.74
CA ARG A 22 -13.38 -5.06 2.82
C ARG A 22 -14.13 -3.75 2.52
N LYS A 23 -13.57 -2.60 2.92
CA LYS A 23 -14.11 -1.27 2.62
C LYS A 23 -14.00 -0.98 1.12
N LYS A 24 -14.93 -0.18 0.60
CA LYS A 24 -14.94 0.33 -0.80
C LYS A 24 -13.61 0.99 -1.20
N THR A 25 -12.91 1.60 -0.24
CA THR A 25 -11.50 1.98 -0.37
C THR A 25 -10.67 1.27 0.69
N ARG A 26 -9.72 0.43 0.26
CA ARG A 26 -8.85 -0.32 1.18
C ARG A 26 -7.91 0.62 1.94
N CYS A 27 -7.68 0.28 3.20
CA CYS A 27 -6.73 0.97 4.06
C CYS A 27 -5.27 0.63 3.70
N LEU A 28 -4.33 1.48 4.11
CA LEU A 28 -2.89 1.30 3.82
C LEU A 28 -2.30 0.02 4.41
N LYS A 29 -2.79 -0.40 5.58
CA LYS A 29 -2.38 -1.65 6.26
C LYS A 29 -3.19 -2.87 5.79
N CYS A 30 -4.00 -2.75 4.75
CA CYS A 30 -4.77 -3.88 4.24
C CYS A 30 -3.79 -4.94 3.71
N PRO A 31 -3.91 -6.23 4.10
CA PRO A 31 -2.99 -7.28 3.64
C PRO A 31 -2.85 -7.32 2.12
N VAL A 32 -3.93 -7.07 1.37
CA VAL A 32 -3.85 -7.04 -0.11
C VAL A 32 -3.13 -5.80 -0.63
N VAL A 33 -3.26 -4.65 0.04
CA VAL A 33 -2.52 -3.43 -0.34
C VAL A 33 -1.03 -3.63 -0.07
N ILE A 34 -0.67 -4.16 1.10
CA ILE A 34 0.70 -4.45 1.48
C ILE A 34 1.34 -5.45 0.51
N MET A 35 0.66 -6.57 0.21
CA MET A 35 1.19 -7.57 -0.74
C MET A 35 1.43 -6.97 -2.13
N ARG A 36 0.50 -6.16 -2.65
CA ARG A 36 0.67 -5.51 -3.96
C ARG A 36 1.78 -4.47 -3.96
N MET A 37 1.92 -3.68 -2.90
CA MET A 37 3.03 -2.74 -2.74
C MET A 37 4.37 -3.45 -2.68
N LYS A 38 4.45 -4.55 -1.92
CA LYS A 38 5.68 -5.35 -1.78
C LYS A 38 6.09 -5.97 -3.11
N ARG A 39 5.13 -6.43 -3.92
CA ARG A 39 5.40 -6.91 -5.28
C ARG A 39 5.98 -5.80 -6.16
N LEU A 40 5.37 -4.61 -6.18
CA LEU A 40 5.87 -3.49 -6.98
C LEU A 40 7.28 -3.05 -6.55
N GLU A 41 7.58 -3.03 -5.25
CA GLU A 41 8.94 -2.73 -4.80
C GLU A 41 9.94 -3.81 -5.21
N ASN A 42 9.55 -5.09 -5.15
CA ASN A 42 10.40 -6.19 -5.61
C ASN A 42 10.62 -6.17 -7.13
N ASP A 43 9.67 -5.59 -7.88
CA ASP A 43 9.76 -5.35 -9.32
C ASP A 43 10.68 -4.15 -9.66
N GLY A 44 11.22 -3.46 -8.66
CA GLY A 44 12.04 -2.26 -8.85
C GLY A 44 11.23 -1.02 -9.21
N ALA A 45 9.93 -1.00 -8.92
CA ALA A 45 9.04 0.10 -9.31
C ALA A 45 9.51 1.46 -8.78
N THR A 46 9.46 2.47 -9.65
CA THR A 46 9.88 3.82 -9.31
C THR A 46 8.89 4.50 -8.35
N LYS A 47 9.31 5.61 -7.71
CA LYS A 47 8.44 6.41 -6.81
C LYS A 47 7.10 6.82 -7.46
N LYS A 48 7.10 7.09 -8.78
CA LYS A 48 5.88 7.43 -9.55
C LYS A 48 4.95 6.22 -9.66
N GLU A 49 5.50 5.06 -9.95
CA GLU A 49 4.76 3.81 -10.08
C GLU A 49 4.22 3.31 -8.76
N LEU A 50 5.00 3.40 -7.67
CA LEU A 50 4.52 3.07 -6.32
C LEU A 50 3.30 3.92 -5.93
N LYS A 51 3.28 5.22 -6.28
CA LYS A 51 2.09 6.07 -6.06
C LYS A 51 0.88 5.61 -6.90
N LYS A 52 1.07 5.33 -8.19
CA LYS A 52 0.00 4.82 -9.07
C LYS A 52 -0.52 3.46 -8.59
N GLY A 53 0.39 2.57 -8.26
CA GLY A 53 0.12 1.25 -7.69
C GLY A 53 -0.62 1.34 -6.37
N LEU A 54 -0.30 2.31 -5.50
CA LEU A 54 -0.99 2.50 -4.22
C LEU A 54 -2.44 2.91 -4.44
N LYS A 55 -2.68 3.81 -5.38
CA LYS A 55 -4.04 4.22 -5.75
C LYS A 55 -4.83 3.02 -6.30
N LYS A 56 -4.24 2.23 -7.22
CA LYS A 56 -4.85 1.01 -7.76
C LYS A 56 -5.11 -0.06 -6.70
N ALA A 57 -4.16 -0.30 -5.80
CA ALA A 57 -4.29 -1.30 -4.74
C ALA A 57 -5.38 -0.94 -3.73
N ARG A 58 -5.59 0.37 -3.48
CA ARG A 58 -6.63 0.86 -2.57
C ARG A 58 -8.03 0.89 -3.17
N ALA A 59 -8.14 1.03 -4.48
CA ALA A 59 -9.43 1.05 -5.19
C ALA A 59 -9.96 -0.35 -5.54
N ALA A 60 -9.19 -1.41 -5.25
CA ALA A 60 -9.58 -2.79 -5.52
C ALA A 60 -10.39 -3.42 -4.40
#